data_AF-A0AAW4AU48-F1
#
_entry.id   AF-A0AAW4AU48-F1
#
_cell.length_a   1.000
_cell.length_b   1.000
_cell.length_c   1.000
_cell.angle_alpha   90.00
_cell.angle_beta   90.00
_cell.angle_gamma   90.00
#
_symmetry.space_group_name_H-M   'P 1'
#
loop_
_entity.id
_entity.type
_entity.pdbx_description
1 polymer ?
#
loop_
_entity_poly.entity_id
_entity_poly.type
_entity_poly.pdbx_seq_one_letter_code
_entity_poly.pdbx_strand_id
1 'polypeptide(L)'
;MIDKLKISIPFKDDYVTATYQTRSGDCVCYVDIKECSRRGIGLEAKTIFFTGAIGAEQYEVADLRHPYESLPTHFTGMAFKIFQGTKFRNPCIELKASPAKILQGHNVFGPTSIEVGALEMIMAFYNNYPDVHEMLNIEAATLDAIDATYSARISTELQAKQVIRQLKNVSNKQMRTSVRNEHETTVYFTKGSRHIDRKSYLKGPEFTYQLNKLRSLQA
;
A
#
# COMPACT_ATOMS: atom_id res chain seq x y z
N MET A 1 -12.21 -8.41 -9.21
CA MET A 1 -10.87 -8.81 -8.71
C MET A 1 -10.40 -7.80 -7.68
N ILE A 2 -9.59 -8.24 -6.73
CA ILE A 2 -8.89 -7.36 -5.78
C ILE A 2 -7.62 -6.85 -6.46
N ASP A 3 -7.56 -5.54 -6.67
CA ASP A 3 -6.46 -4.84 -7.33
C ASP A 3 -5.43 -4.32 -6.32
N LYS A 4 -5.83 -4.13 -5.06
CA LYS A 4 -4.92 -3.72 -3.99
C LYS A 4 -5.42 -4.21 -2.63
N LEU A 5 -4.49 -4.67 -1.80
CA LEU A 5 -4.66 -4.78 -0.36
C LEU A 5 -3.60 -3.93 0.34
N LYS A 6 -4.01 -3.30 1.44
CA LYS A 6 -3.13 -2.67 2.41
C LYS A 6 -3.41 -3.31 3.76
N ILE A 7 -2.44 -4.04 4.28
CA ILE A 7 -2.57 -4.81 5.51
C ILE A 7 -1.60 -4.22 6.53
N SER A 8 -2.06 -3.98 7.76
CA SER A 8 -1.19 -3.67 8.89
C SER A 8 -1.12 -4.87 9.81
N ILE A 9 0.09 -5.32 10.12
CA ILE A 9 0.34 -6.45 11.00
C ILE A 9 1.06 -5.91 12.25
N PRO A 10 0.43 -5.93 13.43
CA PRO A 10 1.07 -5.43 14.64
C PRO A 10 2.22 -6.34 15.09
N PHE A 11 3.17 -5.76 15.82
CA PHE A 11 4.17 -6.54 16.55
C PHE A 11 3.52 -7.21 17.77
N LYS A 12 4.04 -8.37 18.20
CA LYS A 12 3.68 -8.97 19.50
C LYS A 12 4.17 -8.08 20.63
N ASP A 13 3.47 -8.12 21.76
CA ASP A 13 3.75 -7.25 22.92
C ASP A 13 5.18 -7.42 23.44
N ASP A 14 5.77 -8.61 23.35
CA ASP A 14 7.16 -8.91 23.74
C ASP A 14 8.21 -8.08 22.97
N TYR A 15 7.86 -7.57 21.78
CA TYR A 15 8.74 -6.76 20.94
C TYR A 15 8.39 -5.26 20.95
N VAL A 16 7.47 -4.85 21.84
CA VAL A 16 6.95 -3.49 21.91
C VAL A 16 7.24 -2.89 23.28
N THR A 17 7.87 -1.72 23.29
CA THR A 17 8.06 -0.94 24.51
C THR A 17 6.95 0.09 24.64
N ALA A 18 6.32 0.15 25.80
CA ALA A 18 5.35 1.19 26.16
C ALA A 18 6.03 2.34 26.91
N THR A 19 5.76 3.58 26.51
CA THR A 19 6.05 4.76 27.34
C THR A 19 4.82 5.13 28.15
N TYR A 20 5.00 5.32 29.46
CA TYR A 20 3.95 5.86 30.33
C TYR A 20 4.18 7.37 30.50
N GLN A 21 3.28 8.21 29.96
CA GLN A 21 3.23 9.61 30.37
C GLN A 21 2.34 9.76 31.61
N THR A 22 2.97 10.09 32.73
CA THR A 22 2.38 10.13 34.08
C THR A 22 1.27 11.18 34.28
N ARG A 23 1.00 12.06 33.31
CA ARG A 23 0.05 13.18 33.48
C ARG A 23 -1.19 13.15 32.57
N SER A 24 -1.13 12.48 31.43
CA SER A 24 -2.20 12.45 30.43
C SER A 24 -2.85 11.08 30.27
N GLY A 25 -2.25 10.01 30.81
CA GLY A 25 -2.69 8.63 30.58
C GLY A 25 -2.45 8.13 29.16
N ASP A 26 -1.87 8.96 28.29
CA ASP A 26 -1.48 8.58 26.94
C ASP A 26 -0.27 7.64 27.01
N CYS A 27 -0.43 6.44 26.45
CA CYS A 27 0.65 5.47 26.27
C CYS A 27 1.06 5.45 24.80
N VAL A 28 2.35 5.66 24.52
CA VAL A 28 2.90 5.46 23.16
C VAL A 28 3.71 4.18 23.17
N CYS A 29 3.27 3.24 22.35
CA CYS A 29 3.97 1.98 22.09
C CYS A 29 4.92 2.14 20.91
N TYR A 30 6.10 1.56 21.00
CA TYR A 30 7.08 1.56 19.92
C TYR A 30 7.87 0.26 19.83
N VAL A 31 8.26 -0.12 18.61
CA VAL A 31 9.16 -1.26 18.37
C VAL A 31 10.60 -0.77 18.30
N ASP A 32 11.54 -1.55 18.84
CA ASP A 32 12.97 -1.28 18.65
C ASP A 32 13.36 -1.56 17.20
N ILE A 33 13.47 -0.50 16.39
CA ILE A 33 13.84 -0.62 14.99
C ILE A 33 15.25 -1.20 14.79
N LYS A 34 16.15 -1.05 15.78
CA LYS A 34 17.49 -1.64 15.72
C LYS A 34 17.42 -3.16 15.82
N GLU A 35 16.49 -3.70 16.59
CA GLU A 35 16.26 -5.14 16.65
C GLU A 35 15.76 -5.68 15.31
N CYS A 36 14.84 -4.97 14.64
CA CYS A 36 14.45 -5.32 13.28
C CYS A 36 15.66 -5.35 12.33
N SER A 37 16.60 -4.40 12.48
CA SER A 37 17.81 -4.35 11.66
C SER A 37 18.79 -5.48 11.94
N ARG A 38 18.94 -5.89 13.21
CA ARG A 38 19.71 -7.11 13.57
C ARG A 38 19.15 -8.36 12.90
N ARG A 39 17.85 -8.37 12.60
CA ARG A 39 17.12 -9.44 11.89
C ARG A 39 17.05 -9.23 10.37
N GLY A 40 17.91 -8.38 9.80
CA GLY A 40 18.09 -8.23 8.36
C GLY A 40 17.37 -7.06 7.71
N ILE A 41 16.66 -6.23 8.47
CA ILE A 41 15.97 -5.04 7.92
C ILE A 41 16.96 -3.90 7.65
N GLY A 42 16.93 -3.38 6.42
CA GLY A 42 17.68 -2.17 6.04
C GLY A 42 17.07 -0.90 6.63
N LEU A 43 17.89 -0.04 7.23
CA LEU A 43 17.45 1.24 7.79
C LEU A 43 18.10 2.43 7.09
N GLU A 44 17.39 3.56 7.07
CA GLU A 44 17.93 4.86 6.70
C GLU A 44 18.04 5.76 7.94
N ALA A 45 19.07 6.60 7.99
CA ALA A 45 19.23 7.63 9.01
C ALA A 45 18.84 8.99 8.42
N LYS A 46 18.06 9.78 9.16
CA LYS A 46 17.76 11.17 8.74
C LYS A 46 18.91 12.12 9.05
N THR A 47 19.66 11.84 10.12
CA THR A 47 20.69 12.73 10.65
C THR A 47 21.98 11.94 10.87
N ILE A 48 23.11 12.47 10.40
CA ILE A 48 24.45 11.89 10.54
C ILE A 48 25.35 12.96 11.17
N PHE A 49 26.02 12.61 12.27
CA PHE A 49 26.97 13.46 12.97
C PHE A 49 28.39 12.93 12.74
N PHE A 50 29.25 13.69 12.07
CA PHE A 50 30.66 13.33 11.95
C PHE A 50 31.36 13.65 13.28
N THR A 51 31.76 12.61 14.01
CA THR A 51 32.34 12.73 15.35
C THR A 51 33.85 12.52 15.37
N GLY A 52 34.42 12.02 14.27
CA GLY A 52 35.86 11.86 14.11
C GLY A 52 36.61 13.15 13.76
N ALA A 53 37.93 13.06 13.77
CA ALA A 53 38.80 14.09 13.18
C ALA A 53 38.52 14.26 11.67
N ILE A 54 38.92 15.39 11.09
CA ILE A 54 38.76 15.65 9.65
C ILE A 54 39.41 14.51 8.85
N GLY A 55 38.61 13.82 8.03
CA GLY A 55 39.04 12.66 7.24
C GLY A 55 38.88 11.30 7.91
N ALA A 56 38.42 11.23 9.16
CA ALA A 56 38.09 9.97 9.82
C ALA A 56 36.65 9.54 9.47
N GLU A 57 36.46 8.24 9.20
CA GLU A 57 35.15 7.63 8.88
C GLU A 57 34.29 7.35 10.13
N GLN A 58 34.42 8.18 11.17
CA GLN A 58 33.66 8.03 12.41
C GLN A 58 32.45 8.96 12.39
N TYR A 59 31.27 8.36 12.44
CA TYR A 59 30.00 9.08 12.50
C TYR A 59 29.00 8.38 13.42
N GLU A 60 28.12 9.19 13.99
CA GLU A 60 26.95 8.73 14.73
C GLU A 60 25.69 8.99 13.88
N VAL A 61 24.70 8.11 14.01
CA VAL A 61 23.44 8.22 13.29
C VAL A 61 22.28 8.43 14.26
N ALA A 62 21.36 9.31 13.87
CA ALA A 62 20.12 9.57 14.60
C ALA A 62 18.91 9.48 13.66
N ASP A 63 17.72 9.38 14.27
CA ASP A 63 16.43 9.27 13.57
C ASP A 63 16.38 8.09 12.57
N LEU A 64 16.84 6.91 13.02
CA LEU A 64 16.76 5.69 12.23
C LEU A 64 15.31 5.36 11.89
N ARG A 65 15.05 5.02 10.63
CA ARG A 65 13.73 4.59 10.16
C ARG A 65 13.83 3.58 9.03
N HIS A 66 12.77 2.82 8.83
CA HIS A 66 12.63 1.95 7.68
C HIS A 66 12.01 2.74 6.52
N PRO A 67 12.64 2.85 5.33
CA PRO A 67 12.00 3.43 4.14
C PRO A 67 10.84 2.54 3.66
N TYR A 68 10.19 2.88 2.54
CA TYR A 68 9.41 1.85 1.85
C TYR A 68 10.39 0.97 1.08
N GLU A 69 10.27 -0.33 1.26
CA GLU A 69 11.05 -1.31 0.54
C GLU A 69 10.12 -2.17 -0.33
N SER A 70 10.63 -2.66 -1.46
CA SER A 70 9.91 -3.54 -2.38
C SER A 70 10.46 -4.96 -2.27
N LEU A 71 9.67 -5.86 -1.70
CA LEU A 71 9.97 -7.28 -1.62
C LEU A 71 9.76 -7.96 -2.98
N PRO A 72 10.68 -8.82 -3.41
CA PRO A 72 10.46 -9.62 -4.61
C PRO A 72 9.31 -10.61 -4.37
N THR A 73 8.44 -10.71 -5.38
CA THR A 73 7.51 -11.84 -5.53
C THR A 73 7.65 -12.38 -6.96
N HIS A 74 6.92 -13.45 -7.31
CA HIS A 74 7.02 -14.12 -8.60
C HIS A 74 6.89 -13.19 -9.81
N PHE A 75 5.95 -12.25 -9.80
CA PHE A 75 5.69 -11.39 -10.96
C PHE A 75 5.90 -9.90 -10.71
N THR A 76 5.60 -9.39 -9.50
CA THR A 76 5.70 -7.96 -9.18
C THR A 76 6.13 -7.72 -7.75
N GLY A 77 6.84 -6.62 -7.47
CA GLY A 77 7.21 -6.28 -6.10
C GLY A 77 6.02 -6.04 -5.17
N MET A 78 6.16 -6.44 -3.91
CA MET A 78 5.28 -6.07 -2.80
C MET A 78 5.94 -4.96 -1.98
N ALA A 79 5.28 -3.82 -1.81
CA ALA A 79 5.82 -2.76 -0.96
C ALA A 79 5.57 -3.09 0.52
N PHE A 80 6.55 -2.87 1.38
CA PHE A 80 6.35 -2.90 2.83
C PHE A 80 7.06 -1.76 3.55
N LYS A 81 6.58 -1.47 4.77
CA LYS A 81 7.20 -0.49 5.66
C LYS A 81 6.96 -0.83 7.13
N ILE A 82 8.00 -0.70 7.94
CA ILE A 82 7.86 -0.71 9.40
C ILE A 82 7.46 0.68 9.88
N PHE A 83 6.34 0.75 10.59
CA PHE A 83 5.93 1.91 11.38
C PHE A 83 6.35 1.67 12.82
N GLN A 84 7.25 2.50 13.34
CA GLN A 84 7.83 2.32 14.68
C GLN A 84 6.86 2.53 15.84
N GLY A 85 5.69 3.10 15.57
CA GLY A 85 4.78 3.55 16.61
C GLY A 85 4.77 5.07 16.72
N THR A 86 3.58 5.63 16.92
CA THR A 86 3.32 7.05 17.17
C THR A 86 2.11 7.16 18.11
N LYS A 87 1.82 8.36 18.61
CA LYS A 87 0.59 8.61 19.39
C LYS A 87 -0.71 8.15 18.68
N PHE A 88 -0.73 8.10 17.36
CA PHE A 88 -1.94 7.79 16.57
C PHE A 88 -1.89 6.43 15.86
N ARG A 89 -0.79 5.69 15.98
CA ARG A 89 -0.61 4.41 15.28
C ARG A 89 0.35 3.54 16.08
N ASN A 90 -0.14 2.39 16.53
CA ASN A 90 0.70 1.36 17.16
C ASN A 90 1.78 0.85 16.19
N PRO A 91 2.90 0.33 16.69
CA PRO A 91 3.95 -0.22 15.85
C PRO A 91 3.40 -1.38 15.03
N CYS A 92 3.67 -1.37 13.72
CA CYS A 92 3.22 -2.42 12.81
C CYS A 92 4.08 -2.47 11.56
N ILE A 93 4.01 -3.60 10.86
CA ILE A 93 4.46 -3.72 9.48
C ILE A 93 3.26 -3.53 8.57
N GLU A 94 3.39 -2.59 7.62
CA GLU A 94 2.41 -2.36 6.59
C GLU A 94 2.83 -3.07 5.31
N LEU A 95 1.98 -3.95 4.78
CA LEU A 95 2.13 -4.60 3.48
C LEU A 95 1.18 -3.96 2.47
N LYS A 96 1.68 -3.67 1.26
CA LYS A 96 0.93 -3.07 0.16
C LYS A 96 1.28 -3.77 -1.15
N ALA A 97 0.28 -4.41 -1.75
CA ALA A 97 0.44 -4.95 -3.08
C ALA A 97 -0.90 -5.15 -3.77
N SER A 98 -0.81 -5.55 -5.03
CA SER A 98 -1.91 -6.02 -5.85
C SER A 98 -1.90 -7.55 -5.86
N PRO A 99 -2.85 -8.23 -5.20
CA PRO A 99 -2.87 -9.69 -5.16
C PRO A 99 -2.94 -10.34 -6.54
N ALA A 100 -3.72 -9.76 -7.46
CA ALA A 100 -3.83 -10.25 -8.83
C ALA A 100 -2.47 -10.22 -9.56
N LYS A 101 -1.69 -9.15 -9.39
CA LYS A 101 -0.32 -9.06 -9.92
C LYS A 101 0.65 -10.02 -9.25
N ILE A 102 0.59 -10.21 -7.93
CA ILE A 102 1.46 -11.18 -7.24
C ILE A 102 1.19 -12.60 -7.71
N LEU A 103 -0.08 -12.96 -7.92
CA LEU A 103 -0.49 -14.33 -8.26
C LEU A 103 -0.47 -14.64 -9.76
N GLN A 104 -0.71 -13.65 -10.62
CA GLN A 104 -0.93 -13.86 -12.07
C GLN A 104 -0.11 -12.93 -12.97
N GLY A 105 0.61 -11.96 -12.40
CA GLY A 105 1.42 -10.99 -13.16
C GLY A 105 0.65 -9.90 -13.88
N HIS A 106 -0.68 -9.84 -13.76
CA HIS A 106 -1.50 -8.81 -14.39
C HIS A 106 -2.71 -8.41 -13.55
N ASN A 107 -3.33 -7.27 -13.90
CA ASN A 107 -4.56 -6.78 -13.26
C ASN A 107 -5.78 -6.79 -14.19
N VAL A 108 -5.91 -7.82 -15.03
CA VAL A 108 -7.04 -7.98 -15.96
C VAL A 108 -8.18 -8.77 -15.31
N PHE A 109 -7.83 -9.89 -14.70
CA PHE A 109 -8.68 -10.70 -13.84
C PHE A 109 -7.83 -11.16 -12.64
N GLY A 110 -8.47 -11.79 -11.66
CA GLY A 110 -7.78 -12.20 -10.45
C GLY A 110 -8.74 -12.54 -9.32
N PRO A 111 -8.20 -12.95 -8.16
CA PRO A 111 -9.01 -13.40 -7.03
C PRO A 111 -9.90 -12.29 -6.49
N THR A 112 -11.01 -12.71 -5.89
CA THR A 112 -11.94 -11.85 -5.12
C THR A 112 -11.91 -12.15 -3.62
N SER A 113 -11.16 -13.18 -3.20
CA SER A 113 -10.97 -13.52 -1.79
C SER A 113 -9.88 -12.66 -1.18
N ILE A 114 -10.21 -11.96 -0.10
CA ILE A 114 -9.25 -11.19 0.70
C ILE A 114 -8.23 -12.14 1.33
N GLU A 115 -8.69 -13.28 1.85
CA GLU A 115 -7.86 -14.30 2.49
C GLU A 115 -6.76 -14.78 1.56
N VAL A 116 -7.11 -15.18 0.33
CA VAL A 116 -6.12 -15.63 -0.67
C VAL A 116 -5.09 -14.53 -0.94
N GLY A 117 -5.52 -13.28 -1.15
CA GLY A 117 -4.59 -12.19 -1.41
C GLY A 117 -3.71 -11.82 -0.21
N ALA A 118 -4.27 -11.87 1.00
CA ALA A 118 -3.57 -11.56 2.23
C ALA A 118 -2.54 -12.63 2.60
N LEU A 119 -2.91 -13.91 2.48
CA LEU A 119 -2.00 -15.04 2.76
C LEU A 119 -0.78 -14.99 1.85
N GLU A 120 -0.95 -14.76 0.56
CA GLU A 120 0.18 -14.64 -0.38
C GLU A 120 1.11 -13.48 -0.02
N MET A 121 0.55 -12.34 0.39
CA MET A 121 1.36 -11.20 0.85
C MET A 121 2.12 -11.51 2.14
N ILE A 122 1.48 -12.18 3.10
CA ILE A 122 2.10 -12.56 4.38
C ILE A 122 3.20 -13.61 4.14
N MET A 123 2.94 -14.62 3.31
CA MET A 123 3.92 -15.66 2.98
C MET A 123 5.09 -15.10 2.16
N ALA A 124 4.85 -14.15 1.26
CA ALA A 124 5.93 -13.43 0.58
C ALA A 124 6.81 -12.67 1.58
N PHE A 125 6.22 -12.07 2.62
CA PHE A 125 6.99 -11.43 3.69
C PHE A 125 7.78 -12.47 4.50
N TYR A 126 7.15 -13.56 4.94
CA TYR A 126 7.77 -14.65 5.69
C TYR A 126 8.99 -15.24 4.96
N ASN A 127 8.87 -15.47 3.64
CA ASN A 127 9.95 -16.04 2.84
C ASN A 127 11.17 -15.11 2.70
N ASN A 128 11.00 -13.80 2.85
CA ASN A 128 12.10 -12.83 2.79
C ASN A 128 12.67 -12.49 4.17
N TYR A 129 11.81 -12.43 5.20
CA TYR A 129 12.18 -12.03 6.57
C TYR A 129 11.54 -12.95 7.62
N PRO A 130 11.94 -14.23 7.71
CA PRO A 130 11.35 -15.17 8.65
C PRO A 130 11.53 -14.72 10.11
N ASP A 131 12.72 -14.23 10.47
CA ASP A 131 13.03 -13.79 11.84
C ASP A 131 12.22 -12.55 12.26
N VAL A 132 11.89 -11.67 11.31
CA VAL A 132 11.04 -10.50 11.57
C VAL A 132 9.57 -10.91 11.63
N HIS A 133 9.17 -11.87 10.80
CA HIS A 133 7.82 -12.43 10.83
C HIS A 133 7.48 -13.05 12.19
N GLU A 134 8.44 -13.68 12.86
CA GLU A 134 8.25 -14.19 14.23
C GLU A 134 7.89 -13.11 15.26
N MET A 135 8.28 -11.86 15.01
CA MET A 135 7.95 -10.73 15.89
C MET A 135 6.50 -10.25 15.74
N LEU A 136 5.78 -10.72 14.71
CA LEU A 136 4.47 -10.21 14.33
C LEU A 136 3.33 -11.02 14.93
N ASN A 137 2.26 -10.34 15.31
CA ASN A 137 0.98 -10.96 15.66
C ASN A 137 0.09 -11.00 14.42
N ILE A 138 0.19 -12.10 13.66
CA ILE A 138 -0.55 -12.31 12.40
C ILE A 138 -2.06 -12.34 12.62
N GLU A 139 -2.52 -12.92 13.72
CA GLU A 139 -3.94 -13.03 14.06
C GLU A 139 -4.59 -11.67 14.31
N ALA A 140 -3.80 -10.69 14.77
CA ALA A 140 -4.24 -9.31 14.99
C ALA A 140 -4.06 -8.40 13.76
N ALA A 141 -3.78 -8.95 12.58
CA ALA A 141 -3.62 -8.16 11.36
C ALA A 141 -4.95 -7.47 10.95
N THR A 142 -4.84 -6.24 10.47
CA THR A 142 -5.98 -5.43 10.02
C THR A 142 -5.90 -5.14 8.53
N LEU A 143 -7.06 -5.18 7.86
CA LEU A 143 -7.21 -4.68 6.50
C LEU A 143 -7.47 -3.16 6.53
N ASP A 144 -6.48 -2.38 6.13
CA ASP A 144 -6.56 -0.91 6.18
C ASP A 144 -7.22 -0.32 4.93
N ALA A 145 -7.02 -0.94 3.77
CA ALA A 145 -7.60 -0.49 2.50
C ALA A 145 -7.68 -1.63 1.49
N ILE A 146 -8.71 -1.57 0.65
CA ILE A 146 -8.96 -2.49 -0.45
C ILE A 146 -9.37 -1.71 -1.70
N ASP A 147 -8.71 -1.99 -2.82
CA ASP A 147 -9.18 -1.55 -4.14
C ASP A 147 -9.69 -2.78 -4.89
N ALA A 148 -10.96 -2.72 -5.32
CA ALA A 148 -11.58 -3.78 -6.11
C ALA A 148 -11.98 -3.23 -7.48
N THR A 149 -11.65 -4.00 -8.52
CA THR A 149 -11.95 -3.65 -9.91
C THR A 149 -12.89 -4.69 -10.49
N TYR A 150 -13.97 -4.19 -11.09
CA TYR A 150 -14.94 -4.96 -11.88
C TYR A 150 -14.99 -4.40 -13.29
N SER A 151 -15.23 -5.26 -14.27
CA SER A 151 -15.25 -4.90 -15.68
C SER A 151 -16.55 -5.36 -16.32
N ALA A 152 -17.10 -4.51 -17.19
CA ALA A 152 -18.25 -4.81 -18.03
C ALA A 152 -17.88 -4.57 -19.48
N ARG A 153 -18.44 -5.36 -20.41
CA ARG A 153 -18.24 -5.20 -21.85
C ARG A 153 -19.41 -4.42 -22.44
N ILE A 154 -19.10 -3.46 -23.31
CA ILE A 154 -20.06 -2.68 -24.08
C ILE A 154 -19.71 -2.85 -25.56
N SER A 155 -20.71 -2.96 -26.43
CA SER A 155 -20.50 -3.37 -27.82
C SER A 155 -19.70 -2.37 -28.64
N THR A 156 -19.84 -1.07 -28.39
CA THR A 156 -19.14 0.00 -29.12
C THR A 156 -18.57 1.06 -28.18
N GLU A 157 -17.49 1.73 -28.59
CA GLU A 157 -16.91 2.84 -27.83
C GLU A 157 -17.91 4.00 -27.67
N LEU A 158 -18.72 4.26 -28.70
CA LEU A 158 -19.78 5.29 -28.64
C LEU A 158 -20.78 4.99 -27.53
N GLN A 159 -21.28 3.76 -27.45
CA GLN A 159 -22.16 3.33 -26.36
C GLN A 159 -21.46 3.39 -25.01
N ALA A 160 -20.18 3.01 -24.94
CA ALA A 160 -19.42 3.07 -23.69
C ALA A 160 -19.26 4.51 -23.17
N LYS A 161 -19.00 5.47 -24.07
CA LYS A 161 -18.99 6.91 -23.75
C LYS A 161 -20.36 7.41 -23.31
N GLN A 162 -21.44 6.95 -23.94
CA GLN A 162 -22.80 7.25 -23.52
C GLN A 162 -23.09 6.72 -22.11
N VAL A 163 -22.64 5.50 -21.77
CA VAL A 163 -22.75 4.94 -20.42
C VAL A 163 -22.01 5.81 -19.41
N ILE A 164 -20.76 6.20 -19.68
CA ILE A 164 -20.01 7.11 -18.78
C ILE A 164 -20.78 8.43 -18.59
N ARG A 165 -21.31 9.00 -19.67
CA ARG A 165 -22.13 10.23 -19.61
C ARG A 165 -23.37 10.05 -18.74
N GLN A 166 -24.05 8.92 -18.83
CA GLN A 166 -25.21 8.62 -17.98
C GLN A 166 -24.82 8.43 -16.52
N LEU A 167 -23.70 7.74 -16.27
CA LEU A 167 -23.17 7.54 -14.92
C LEU A 167 -22.84 8.86 -14.20
N LYS A 168 -22.49 9.93 -14.92
CA LYS A 168 -22.29 11.28 -14.31
C LYS A 168 -23.55 11.83 -13.65
N ASN A 169 -24.73 11.40 -14.07
CA ASN A 169 -26.02 11.82 -13.52
C ASN A 169 -26.51 10.91 -12.38
N VAL A 170 -25.83 9.80 -12.12
CA VAL A 170 -26.23 8.86 -11.07
C VAL A 170 -25.71 9.35 -9.73
N SER A 171 -26.61 9.44 -8.74
CA SER A 171 -26.23 9.67 -7.35
C SER A 171 -27.11 8.85 -6.41
N ASN A 172 -26.54 8.35 -5.31
CA ASN A 172 -27.27 7.56 -4.32
C ASN A 172 -26.67 7.74 -2.92
N LYS A 173 -27.45 8.25 -1.97
CA LYS A 173 -27.01 8.56 -0.59
C LYS A 173 -25.71 9.37 -0.60
N GLN A 174 -24.62 8.78 -0.10
CA GLN A 174 -23.31 9.39 -0.04
C GLN A 174 -22.55 9.32 -1.38
N MET A 175 -22.96 8.48 -2.34
CA MET A 175 -22.37 8.44 -3.68
C MET A 175 -22.83 9.66 -4.48
N ARG A 176 -21.97 10.69 -4.52
CA ARG A 176 -22.17 11.91 -5.32
C ARG A 176 -21.13 12.02 -6.42
N THR A 177 -21.54 12.47 -7.59
CA THR A 177 -20.63 12.81 -8.68
C THR A 177 -19.64 13.87 -8.22
N SER A 178 -18.37 13.70 -8.54
CA SER A 178 -17.33 14.66 -8.15
C SER A 178 -17.47 15.96 -8.94
N VAL A 179 -17.14 17.11 -8.32
CA VAL A 179 -17.34 18.46 -8.89
C VAL A 179 -16.58 18.67 -10.21
N ARG A 180 -15.37 18.11 -10.34
CA ARG A 180 -14.52 18.22 -11.54
C ARG A 180 -14.51 16.90 -12.31
N ASN A 181 -15.56 16.67 -13.12
CA ASN A 181 -15.78 15.43 -13.87
C ASN A 181 -15.85 15.66 -15.40
N GLU A 182 -14.89 16.42 -15.91
CA GLU A 182 -14.86 16.87 -17.31
C GLU A 182 -14.41 15.77 -18.28
N HIS A 183 -13.77 14.71 -17.79
CA HIS A 183 -13.25 13.64 -18.64
C HIS A 183 -14.35 12.91 -19.42
N GLU A 184 -14.15 12.73 -20.73
CA GLU A 184 -15.12 12.03 -21.59
C GLU A 184 -15.22 10.53 -21.25
N THR A 185 -14.10 9.92 -20.88
CA THR A 185 -13.96 8.46 -20.71
C THR A 185 -13.96 8.01 -19.25
N THR A 186 -14.13 8.92 -18.30
CA THR A 186 -14.02 8.63 -16.86
C THR A 186 -15.06 9.43 -16.06
N VAL A 187 -15.61 8.80 -15.04
CA VAL A 187 -16.44 9.43 -14.01
C VAL A 187 -15.95 9.04 -12.62
N TYR A 188 -15.75 10.04 -11.77
CA TYR A 188 -15.44 9.85 -10.35
C TYR A 188 -16.65 10.12 -9.46
N PHE A 189 -16.86 9.28 -8.45
CA PHE A 189 -17.84 9.49 -7.38
C PHE A 189 -17.12 9.63 -6.05
N THR A 190 -17.49 10.65 -5.27
CA THR A 190 -16.91 10.94 -3.96
C THR A 190 -15.39 10.99 -3.93
N LYS A 191 -14.78 11.57 -4.97
CA LYS A 191 -13.32 11.65 -5.11
C LYS A 191 -12.69 12.30 -3.89
N GLY A 192 -11.68 11.64 -3.30
CA GLY A 192 -10.98 12.15 -2.12
C GLY A 192 -11.73 11.94 -0.79
N SER A 193 -12.83 11.19 -0.79
CA SER A 193 -13.47 10.73 0.46
C SER A 193 -12.51 9.84 1.26
N ARG A 194 -12.53 10.01 2.59
CA ARG A 194 -11.71 9.22 3.53
C ARG A 194 -12.03 7.73 3.50
N HIS A 195 -13.30 7.37 3.27
CA HIS A 195 -13.77 5.99 3.43
C HIS A 195 -13.99 5.25 2.12
N ILE A 196 -14.39 5.97 1.06
CA ILE A 196 -14.71 5.33 -0.22
C ILE A 196 -14.58 6.30 -1.40
N ASP A 197 -13.70 5.98 -2.33
CA ASP A 197 -13.57 6.61 -3.64
C ASP A 197 -13.98 5.59 -4.70
N ARG A 198 -14.75 6.01 -5.70
CA ARG A 198 -15.20 5.13 -6.79
C ARG A 198 -14.94 5.80 -8.12
N LYS A 199 -14.45 5.03 -9.08
CA LYS A 199 -14.26 5.48 -10.45
C LYS A 199 -14.84 4.47 -11.43
N SER A 200 -15.49 4.95 -12.47
CA SER A 200 -15.80 4.17 -13.66
C SER A 200 -15.09 4.82 -14.84
N TYR A 201 -14.41 4.02 -15.65
CA TYR A 201 -13.62 4.52 -16.75
C TYR A 201 -13.55 3.50 -17.88
N LEU A 202 -13.31 3.99 -19.10
CA LEU A 202 -13.13 3.14 -20.28
C LEU A 202 -11.68 2.63 -20.31
N LYS A 203 -11.49 1.32 -20.18
CA LYS A 203 -10.15 0.70 -20.18
C LYS A 203 -9.46 0.74 -21.54
N GLY A 204 -10.22 0.63 -22.64
CA GLY A 204 -9.70 0.62 -24.01
C GLY A 204 -8.86 1.86 -24.36
N PRO A 205 -9.41 3.07 -24.22
CA PRO A 205 -8.65 4.31 -24.45
C PRO A 205 -7.39 4.44 -23.57
N GLU A 206 -7.46 4.03 -22.30
CA GLU A 206 -6.31 4.04 -21.39
C GLU A 206 -5.22 3.07 -21.88
N PHE A 207 -5.60 1.86 -22.30
CA PHE A 207 -4.68 0.87 -22.84
C PHE A 207 -4.01 1.36 -24.13
N THR A 208 -4.78 1.90 -25.07
CA THR A 208 -4.24 2.43 -26.33
C THR A 208 -3.24 3.56 -26.08
N TYR A 209 -3.54 4.45 -25.13
CA TYR A 209 -2.60 5.50 -24.70
C TYR A 209 -1.29 4.91 -24.14
N GLN A 210 -1.38 3.93 -23.24
CA GLN A 210 -0.22 3.25 -22.67
C GLN A 210 0.62 2.52 -23.73
N LEU A 211 -0.03 1.81 -24.65
CA LEU A 211 0.62 1.09 -25.75
C LEU A 211 1.38 2.04 -26.67
N ASN A 212 0.75 3.16 -27.07
CA ASN A 212 1.39 4.14 -27.94
C ASN A 212 2.59 4.80 -27.25
N LYS A 213 2.47 5.10 -25.95
CA LYS A 213 3.59 5.63 -25.16
C LYS A 213 4.76 4.66 -25.11
N LEU A 214 4.51 3.36 -24.86
CA LEU A 214 5.57 2.35 -24.85
C LEU A 214 6.25 2.20 -26.22
N ARG A 215 5.47 2.19 -27.30
CA ARG A 215 6.01 2.17 -28.66
C ARG A 215 6.90 3.37 -28.97
N SER A 216 6.53 4.56 -28.48
CA SER A 216 7.35 5.77 -28.67
C SER A 216 8.69 5.75 -27.94
N LEU A 217 8.85 4.92 -26.90
CA LEU A 217 10.12 4.76 -26.19
C LEU A 217 11.08 3.77 -26.88
N GLN A 218 10.60 3.04 -27.89
CA GLN A 218 11.39 2.11 -28.70
C GLN A 218 11.91 2.73 -29.99
N ALA A 219 11.47 3.94 -30.33
CA ALA A 219 11.91 4.74 -31.48
C ALA A 219 12.98 5.75 -31.04
#